data_AF-A0A1E7MWC2-F1
#
_entry.id   AF-A0A1E7MWC2-F1
#
_cell.length_a   1.000
_cell.length_b   1.000
_cell.length_c   1.000
_cell.angle_alpha   90.00
_cell.angle_beta   90.00
_cell.angle_gamma   90.00
#
_symmetry.space_group_name_H-M   'P 1'
#
loop_
_entity.id
_entity.type
_entity.pdbx_description
1 polymer ?
#
loop_
_entity_poly.entity_id
_entity_poly.type
_entity_poly.pdbx_seq_one_letter_code
_entity_poly.pdbx_strand_id
1 'polypeptide(L)'
;MRHRMVRESGGRSQEPREWNAERSGPDGPGGQDRFAGQEEFSRRTLAAVDFPVYGVAGPTGRGEALAAFETCGGELRWVEVQVGDWTTAAGPYVTVRTYRPGADGCEVLPELEDVVEDERDRVYEQLGIDEGDGPGQVRALREWITVDGEYCAIEVHEDRPVASGGSGSAGQVWAGRLRVGGQAVTVCGRGLPPGRVELGGIGDFECYLRGRTELLRDLASRRARYVPVEERELPPAVGLEAHRELIAQSIAEAAAIEAQVRVGRTPRLPRGLRGDVCAERWETAVRQQMRLATETREEAAAAVTSMVNHLNRLSQQTHWLVGTPEGEAAVEEVVRYTVFASEVASLPAQRAWEQLWRERPGGGGEGAWEEQRLVEQLWLSAWEQWRAGRG
;
A
#
# COMPACT_ATOMS: atom_id res chain seq x y z
N MET A 1 0.62 7.88 34.02
CA MET A 1 -0.46 7.47 33.09
C MET A 1 -0.09 7.98 31.71
N ARG A 2 0.31 7.08 30.80
CA ARG A 2 0.78 7.41 29.45
C ARG A 2 -0.43 7.44 28.52
N HIS A 3 -0.87 8.63 28.12
CA HIS A 3 -1.82 8.80 27.03
C HIS A 3 -1.13 8.43 25.72
N ARG A 4 -1.44 7.25 25.21
CA ARG A 4 -1.11 6.77 23.87
C ARG A 4 -2.05 7.50 22.91
N MET A 5 -1.61 8.63 22.35
CA MET A 5 -2.29 9.22 21.20
C MET A 5 -2.14 8.26 20.03
N VAL A 6 -3.27 7.68 19.61
CA VAL A 6 -3.40 6.95 18.36
C VAL A 6 -3.11 7.95 17.25
N ARG A 7 -2.09 7.65 16.47
CA ARG A 7 -1.73 8.36 15.25
C ARG A 7 -2.91 8.15 14.29
N GLU A 8 -3.75 9.16 14.12
CA GLU A 8 -4.52 9.33 12.88
C GLU A 8 -3.52 9.71 11.78
N SER A 9 -2.69 8.74 11.41
CA SER A 9 -2.26 8.63 10.03
C SER A 9 -3.55 8.62 9.21
N GLY A 10 -3.58 9.27 8.05
CA GLY A 10 -4.63 9.11 7.05
C GLY A 10 -4.67 7.68 6.50
N GLY A 11 -4.88 6.70 7.39
CA GLY A 11 -5.48 5.44 7.07
C GLY A 11 -6.81 5.79 6.47
N ARG A 12 -6.86 5.69 5.14
CA ARG A 12 -8.11 5.42 4.46
C ARG A 12 -8.79 4.35 5.29
N SER A 13 -9.88 4.72 5.96
CA SER A 13 -10.94 3.76 6.24
C SER A 13 -11.14 3.01 4.93
N GLN A 14 -10.74 1.75 4.91
CA GLN A 14 -11.16 0.81 3.87
C GLN A 14 -12.65 0.55 4.13
N GLU A 15 -13.45 1.59 3.90
CA GLU A 15 -14.77 1.36 3.34
C GLU A 15 -14.52 0.73 1.96
N PRO A 16 -15.31 -0.28 1.56
CA PRO A 16 -15.30 -0.73 0.18
C PRO A 16 -15.74 0.48 -0.64
N ARG A 17 -14.75 1.19 -1.22
CA ARG A 17 -15.00 2.23 -2.20
C ARG A 17 -15.90 1.60 -3.24
N GLU A 18 -17.13 2.09 -3.30
CA GLU A 18 -18.05 1.85 -4.39
C GLU A 18 -17.27 2.09 -5.69
N TRP A 19 -16.97 1.00 -6.40
CA TRP A 19 -16.30 0.99 -7.69
C TRP A 19 -17.25 1.47 -8.80
N ASN A 20 -18.08 2.47 -8.52
CA ASN A 20 -18.88 3.17 -9.51
C ASN A 20 -17.97 4.19 -10.21
N ALA A 21 -17.18 3.66 -11.14
CA ALA A 21 -16.52 4.43 -12.17
C ALA A 21 -17.59 5.11 -13.02
N GLU A 22 -17.85 6.40 -12.76
CA GLU A 22 -18.19 7.33 -13.82
C GLU A 22 -16.99 7.36 -14.79
N ARG A 23 -17.04 6.44 -15.76
CA ARG A 23 -16.03 6.27 -16.81
C ARG A 23 -16.07 7.47 -17.74
N SER A 24 -15.26 8.48 -17.44
CA SER A 24 -14.69 9.33 -18.48
C SER A 24 -13.54 8.55 -19.12
N GLY A 25 -13.75 8.07 -20.35
CA GLY A 25 -12.74 7.32 -21.09
C GLY A 25 -11.43 8.12 -21.28
N PRO A 26 -10.29 7.44 -21.50
CA PRO A 26 -8.97 8.06 -21.61
C PRO A 26 -8.81 9.00 -22.82
N ASP A 27 -9.73 8.94 -23.79
CA ASP A 27 -9.68 9.72 -25.04
C ASP A 27 -10.62 10.95 -25.06
N GLY A 28 -11.16 11.34 -23.91
CA GLY A 28 -11.85 12.63 -23.79
C GLY A 28 -10.87 13.80 -23.96
N PRO A 29 -11.28 14.96 -24.52
CA PRO A 29 -10.44 16.16 -24.65
C PRO A 29 -9.88 16.72 -23.32
N GLY A 30 -10.21 16.14 -22.16
CA GLY A 30 -9.70 16.49 -20.83
C GLY A 30 -8.39 15.79 -20.41
N GLY A 31 -7.82 14.89 -21.22
CA GLY A 31 -6.59 14.18 -20.88
C GLY A 31 -5.33 15.06 -20.77
N GLN A 32 -5.26 16.15 -21.56
CA GLN A 32 -4.19 17.15 -21.46
C GLN A 32 -4.41 18.13 -20.30
N ASP A 33 -5.68 18.44 -20.01
CA ASP A 33 -6.07 19.43 -19.00
C ASP A 33 -5.76 18.97 -17.56
N ARG A 34 -5.92 17.67 -17.27
CA ARG A 34 -5.65 17.12 -15.92
C ARG A 34 -4.20 17.32 -15.45
N PHE A 35 -3.23 17.21 -16.36
CA PHE A 35 -1.82 17.35 -16.01
C PHE A 35 -1.44 18.83 -15.81
N ALA A 36 -2.06 19.73 -16.57
CA ALA A 36 -1.86 21.17 -16.39
C ALA A 36 -2.35 21.63 -15.00
N GLY A 37 -3.54 21.20 -14.58
CA GLY A 37 -4.05 21.52 -13.23
C GLY A 37 -3.18 20.97 -12.10
N GLN A 38 -2.65 19.74 -12.26
CA GLN A 38 -1.73 19.14 -11.28
C GLN A 38 -0.37 19.86 -11.24
N GLU A 39 0.16 20.26 -12.40
CA GLU A 39 1.39 21.02 -12.49
C GLU A 39 1.22 22.40 -11.84
N GLU A 40 0.13 23.11 -12.13
CA GLU A 40 -0.19 24.41 -11.50
C GLU A 40 -0.34 24.28 -9.98
N PHE A 41 -1.02 23.24 -9.50
CA PHE A 41 -1.11 22.95 -8.07
C PHE A 41 0.27 22.71 -7.44
N SER A 42 1.12 21.90 -8.09
CA SER A 42 2.47 21.60 -7.62
C SER A 42 3.33 22.88 -7.60
N ARG A 43 3.26 23.70 -8.66
CA ARG A 43 3.96 24.98 -8.77
C ARG A 43 3.55 25.95 -7.65
N ARG A 44 2.24 26.14 -7.44
CA ARG A 44 1.74 27.00 -6.34
C ARG A 44 2.18 26.51 -4.97
N THR A 45 2.16 25.20 -4.75
CA THR A 45 2.60 24.60 -3.49
C THR A 45 4.10 24.81 -3.25
N LEU A 46 4.93 24.58 -4.27
CA LEU A 46 6.38 24.76 -4.15
C LEU A 46 6.81 26.23 -4.10
N ALA A 47 6.04 27.14 -4.68
CA ALA A 47 6.26 28.59 -4.54
C ALA A 47 6.09 29.07 -3.08
N ALA A 48 5.38 28.31 -2.24
CA ALA A 48 5.19 28.59 -0.82
C ALA A 48 6.23 27.93 0.09
N VAL A 49 7.23 27.24 -0.48
CA VAL A 49 8.34 26.65 0.28
C VAL A 49 9.12 27.77 0.98
N ASP A 50 9.22 27.67 2.31
CA ASP A 50 9.93 28.63 3.17
C ASP A 50 11.25 28.06 3.74
N PHE A 51 11.70 26.91 3.24
CA PHE A 51 12.91 26.21 3.69
C PHE A 51 13.75 25.70 2.50
N PRO A 52 15.08 25.58 2.64
CA PRO A 52 15.93 25.03 1.58
C PRO A 52 15.52 23.59 1.22
N VAL A 53 15.40 23.28 -0.05
CA VAL A 53 15.17 21.91 -0.54
C VAL A 53 16.41 21.44 -1.27
N TYR A 54 16.87 20.22 -0.97
CA TYR A 54 18.06 19.64 -1.59
C TYR A 54 17.67 18.67 -2.71
N GLY A 55 18.49 18.65 -3.75
CA GLY A 55 18.46 17.66 -4.84
C GLY A 55 19.88 17.18 -5.14
N VAL A 56 20.02 16.31 -6.13
CA VAL A 56 21.35 15.86 -6.57
C VAL A 56 22.01 16.98 -7.37
N ALA A 57 23.25 17.33 -7.01
CA ALA A 57 24.07 18.32 -7.68
C ALA A 57 24.92 17.69 -8.79
N GLY A 58 25.16 18.45 -9.86
CA GLY A 58 26.02 18.06 -10.98
C GLY A 58 25.24 17.49 -12.19
N PRO A 59 25.95 17.12 -13.27
CA PRO A 59 25.35 16.58 -14.49
C PRO A 59 24.99 15.10 -14.32
N THR A 60 24.20 14.78 -13.29
CA THR A 60 23.45 13.53 -13.29
C THR A 60 22.40 13.68 -14.37
N GLY A 61 22.49 12.86 -15.42
CA GLY A 61 21.69 13.02 -16.64
C GLY A 61 20.18 13.00 -16.43
N ARG A 62 19.46 13.02 -17.57
CA ARG A 62 17.99 12.98 -17.71
C ARG A 62 17.26 12.22 -16.58
N GLY A 63 16.09 12.71 -16.21
CA GLY A 63 15.18 12.04 -15.25
C GLY A 63 14.90 12.83 -13.97
N GLU A 64 15.30 14.09 -13.91
CA GLU A 64 14.96 15.03 -12.84
C GLU A 64 13.45 15.18 -12.76
N ALA A 65 12.83 14.85 -11.64
CA ALA A 65 11.39 15.01 -11.46
C ALA A 65 11.03 15.28 -10.00
N LEU A 66 9.97 16.05 -9.77
CA LEU A 66 9.33 16.14 -8.47
C LEU A 66 8.57 14.82 -8.23
N ALA A 67 9.10 13.99 -7.34
CA ALA A 67 8.54 12.67 -7.05
C ALA A 67 7.29 12.80 -6.16
N ALA A 68 7.40 13.52 -5.05
CA ALA A 68 6.30 13.71 -4.12
C ALA A 68 6.49 14.93 -3.20
N PHE A 69 5.42 15.32 -2.51
CA PHE A 69 5.46 16.27 -1.39
C PHE A 69 4.23 16.04 -0.51
N GLU A 70 4.28 16.48 0.74
CA GLU A 70 3.16 16.39 1.68
C GLU A 70 2.87 17.75 2.31
N THR A 71 1.59 18.07 2.48
CA THR A 71 1.12 19.24 3.22
C THR A 71 0.27 18.83 4.41
N CYS A 72 0.40 19.53 5.53
CA CYS A 72 -0.44 19.35 6.71
C CYS A 72 -0.78 20.71 7.31
N GLY A 73 -2.09 20.98 7.46
CA GLY A 73 -2.57 22.29 7.91
C GLY A 73 -2.32 23.42 6.90
N GLY A 74 -2.20 23.10 5.61
CA GLY A 74 -1.85 24.06 4.56
C GLY A 74 -0.36 24.37 4.44
N GLU A 75 0.48 23.78 5.31
CA GLU A 75 1.93 23.97 5.30
C GLU A 75 2.64 22.75 4.72
N LEU A 76 3.72 22.99 3.97
CA LEU A 76 4.53 21.94 3.38
C LEU A 76 5.40 21.25 4.43
N ARG A 77 5.34 19.92 4.51
CA ARG A 77 6.08 19.11 5.49
C ARG A 77 7.38 18.58 4.95
N TRP A 78 7.37 18.11 3.71
CA TRP A 78 8.56 17.66 3.02
C TRP A 78 8.36 17.72 1.51
N VAL A 79 9.48 17.76 0.79
CA VAL A 79 9.56 17.72 -0.67
C VAL A 79 10.51 16.60 -1.05
N GLU A 80 10.12 15.78 -2.01
CA GLU A 80 10.94 14.71 -2.58
C GLU A 80 11.15 14.91 -4.07
N VAL A 81 12.41 14.98 -4.46
CA VAL A 81 12.83 15.00 -5.86
C VAL A 81 13.55 13.72 -6.21
N GLN A 82 13.54 13.34 -7.49
CA GLN A 82 14.27 12.21 -8.01
C GLN A 82 15.15 12.62 -9.19
N VAL A 83 16.22 11.87 -9.41
CA VAL A 83 17.11 12.00 -10.57
C VAL A 83 17.57 10.62 -11.03
N GLY A 84 17.75 10.45 -12.35
CA GLY A 84 18.24 9.22 -12.96
C GLY A 84 17.17 8.36 -13.61
N ASP A 85 17.54 7.12 -13.93
CA ASP A 85 16.72 6.20 -14.70
C ASP A 85 15.82 5.34 -13.80
N TRP A 86 14.61 5.85 -13.56
CA TRP A 86 13.57 5.11 -12.85
C TRP A 86 13.02 3.91 -13.64
N THR A 87 13.37 3.76 -14.92
CA THR A 87 12.84 2.69 -15.78
C THR A 87 13.68 1.41 -15.74
N THR A 88 14.83 1.42 -15.04
CA THR A 88 15.70 0.26 -14.89
C THR A 88 15.81 -0.16 -13.42
N ALA A 89 15.98 -1.46 -13.18
CA ALA A 89 16.23 -2.02 -11.85
C ALA A 89 17.69 -1.87 -11.40
N ALA A 90 18.59 -1.54 -12.32
CA ALA A 90 20.02 -1.39 -12.02
C ALA A 90 20.39 0.04 -11.57
N GLY A 91 19.56 1.04 -11.88
CA GLY A 91 19.93 2.45 -11.74
C GLY A 91 20.86 2.94 -12.86
N PRO A 92 21.46 4.13 -12.73
CA PRO A 92 21.48 4.98 -11.55
C PRO A 92 20.13 5.65 -11.28
N TYR A 93 19.63 5.59 -10.05
CA TYR A 93 18.42 6.29 -9.61
C TYR A 93 18.62 6.79 -8.18
N VAL A 94 18.25 8.04 -7.91
CA VAL A 94 18.37 8.67 -6.59
C VAL A 94 17.11 9.45 -6.27
N THR A 95 16.58 9.30 -5.06
CA THR A 95 15.58 10.23 -4.51
C THR A 95 16.16 10.99 -3.32
N VAL A 96 15.78 12.25 -3.18
CA VAL A 96 16.18 13.13 -2.09
C VAL A 96 14.92 13.75 -1.50
N ARG A 97 14.63 13.41 -0.25
CA ARG A 97 13.51 13.93 0.52
C ARG A 97 14.03 14.91 1.58
N THR A 98 13.65 16.17 1.43
CA THR A 98 13.99 17.24 2.39
C THR A 98 12.79 17.55 3.25
N TYR A 99 12.97 17.47 4.57
CA TYR A 99 11.94 17.77 5.55
C TYR A 99 12.04 19.22 6.02
N ARG A 100 10.88 19.80 6.37
CA ARG A 100 10.83 21.11 7.01
C ARG A 100 11.62 21.08 8.33
N PRO A 101 12.35 22.16 8.70
CA PRO A 101 13.01 22.26 9.99
C PRO A 101 12.07 21.92 11.16
N GLY A 102 12.54 21.10 12.10
CA GLY A 102 11.77 20.69 13.28
C GLY A 102 10.73 19.59 13.04
N ALA A 103 10.60 19.06 11.82
CA ALA A 103 9.70 17.94 11.53
C ALA A 103 10.05 16.69 12.37
N ASP A 104 11.33 16.46 12.66
CA ASP A 104 11.82 15.37 13.49
C ASP A 104 11.36 15.44 14.97
N GLY A 105 10.96 16.62 15.45
CA GLY A 105 10.39 16.81 16.78
C GLY A 105 8.88 16.56 16.86
N CYS A 106 8.18 16.63 15.73
CA CYS A 106 6.71 16.56 15.65
C CYS A 106 6.21 15.29 14.96
N GLU A 107 7.01 14.69 14.07
CA GLU A 107 6.65 13.57 13.21
C GLU A 107 7.73 12.49 13.25
N VAL A 108 7.28 11.23 13.30
CA VAL A 108 8.19 10.09 13.18
C VAL A 108 8.59 9.98 11.71
N LEU A 109 9.86 10.30 11.43
CA LEU A 109 10.49 10.08 10.13
C LEU A 109 10.47 8.59 9.76
N PRO A 110 10.29 8.22 8.49
CA PRO A 110 10.29 6.81 8.06
C PRO A 110 11.64 6.17 8.35
N GLU A 111 11.67 4.95 8.87
CA GLU A 111 12.93 4.22 9.09
C GLU A 111 13.69 4.02 7.77
N LEU A 112 15.03 3.95 7.81
CA LEU A 112 15.83 3.86 6.58
C LEU A 112 15.58 2.55 5.83
N GLU A 113 15.28 1.47 6.55
CA GLU A 113 14.85 0.20 5.98
C GLU A 113 13.52 0.33 5.24
N ASP A 114 12.60 1.16 5.71
CA ASP A 114 11.33 1.41 5.00
C ASP A 114 11.57 2.15 3.68
N VAL A 115 12.52 3.09 3.66
CA VAL A 115 12.89 3.83 2.44
C VAL A 115 13.58 2.91 1.42
N VAL A 116 14.41 1.97 1.86
CA VAL A 116 14.97 0.92 0.99
C VAL A 116 13.84 0.07 0.40
N GLU A 117 12.87 -0.34 1.23
CA GLU A 117 11.74 -1.15 0.77
C GLU A 117 10.81 -0.39 -0.20
N ASP A 118 10.60 0.90 -0.01
CA ASP A 118 9.84 1.75 -0.96
C ASP A 118 10.48 1.73 -2.36
N GLU A 119 11.81 1.76 -2.44
CA GLU A 119 12.53 1.70 -3.71
C GLU A 119 12.48 0.31 -4.37
N ARG A 120 12.45 -0.76 -3.57
CA ARG A 120 12.25 -2.13 -4.07
C ARG A 120 10.80 -2.35 -4.53
N ASP A 121 9.85 -1.75 -3.81
CA ASP A 121 8.44 -1.73 -4.18
C ASP A 121 8.22 -0.98 -5.50
N ARG A 122 8.91 0.14 -5.71
CA ARG A 122 8.93 0.83 -7.00
C ARG A 122 9.39 -0.10 -8.12
N VAL A 123 10.49 -0.84 -7.94
CA VAL A 123 11.00 -1.78 -8.94
C VAL A 123 9.98 -2.89 -9.22
N TYR A 124 9.37 -3.47 -8.19
CA TYR A 124 8.33 -4.47 -8.34
C TYR A 124 7.11 -3.92 -9.09
N GLU A 125 6.55 -2.81 -8.63
CA GLU A 125 5.31 -2.25 -9.17
C GLU A 125 5.48 -1.66 -10.58
N GLN A 126 6.63 -1.06 -10.87
CA GLN A 126 6.85 -0.38 -12.15
C GLN A 126 7.52 -1.26 -13.21
N LEU A 127 8.29 -2.27 -12.80
CA LEU A 127 9.09 -3.12 -13.69
C LEU A 127 8.71 -4.62 -13.61
N GLY A 128 7.89 -5.03 -12.65
CA GLY A 128 7.49 -6.42 -12.45
C GLY A 128 8.63 -7.32 -11.95
N ILE A 129 9.69 -6.72 -11.39
CA ILE A 129 10.86 -7.45 -10.90
C ILE A 129 10.74 -7.63 -9.39
N ASP A 130 10.51 -8.87 -8.96
CA ASP A 130 10.52 -9.22 -7.54
C ASP A 130 11.95 -9.46 -7.06
N GLU A 131 12.44 -8.55 -6.22
CA GLU A 131 13.76 -8.65 -5.59
C GLU A 131 13.72 -9.49 -4.29
N GLY A 132 12.57 -10.09 -3.93
CA GLY A 132 12.30 -10.87 -2.72
C GLY A 132 11.70 -10.04 -1.58
N ASP A 133 11.02 -10.65 -0.60
CA ASP A 133 10.38 -9.89 0.49
C ASP A 133 11.33 -9.47 1.63
N GLY A 134 11.15 -8.23 2.12
CA GLY A 134 11.84 -7.66 3.27
C GLY A 134 13.28 -7.25 2.96
N PRO A 135 13.84 -6.26 3.70
CA PRO A 135 15.18 -5.80 3.42
C PRO A 135 16.13 -6.97 3.69
N GLY A 136 17.12 -7.17 2.82
CA GLY A 136 18.12 -8.20 3.01
C GLY A 136 19.01 -7.93 4.23
N GLN A 137 20.31 -8.16 4.12
CA GLN A 137 21.21 -7.89 5.24
C GLN A 137 21.47 -6.39 5.38
N VAL A 138 20.61 -5.68 6.11
CA VAL A 138 20.78 -4.25 6.38
C VAL A 138 22.02 -4.03 7.23
N ARG A 139 22.94 -3.20 6.74
CA ARG A 139 24.11 -2.75 7.50
C ARG A 139 24.01 -1.25 7.73
N ALA A 140 23.98 -0.86 9.00
CA ALA A 140 24.16 0.52 9.42
C ALA A 140 25.63 0.92 9.26
N LEU A 141 25.90 1.88 8.39
CA LEU A 141 27.23 2.41 8.07
C LEU A 141 27.22 3.92 8.32
N ARG A 142 28.40 4.46 8.65
CA ARG A 142 28.63 5.90 8.63
C ARG A 142 29.51 6.22 7.43
N GLU A 143 28.90 6.84 6.43
CA GLU A 143 29.55 7.23 5.19
C GLU A 143 29.65 8.76 5.10
N TRP A 144 30.28 9.25 4.04
CA TRP A 144 30.39 10.68 3.74
C TRP A 144 29.78 10.96 2.38
N ILE A 145 28.97 12.02 2.30
CA ILE A 145 28.49 12.60 1.04
C ILE A 145 28.90 14.07 0.96
N THR A 146 28.90 14.64 -0.24
CA THR A 146 29.13 16.07 -0.43
C THR A 146 27.80 16.81 -0.44
N VAL A 147 27.69 17.91 0.31
CA VAL A 147 26.52 18.82 0.30
C VAL A 147 27.03 20.23 0.09
N ASP A 148 26.63 20.88 -1.00
CA ASP A 148 27.08 22.22 -1.38
C ASP A 148 28.63 22.38 -1.36
N GLY A 149 29.34 21.30 -1.70
CA GLY A 149 30.81 21.24 -1.70
C GLY A 149 31.46 20.84 -0.37
N GLU A 150 30.70 20.65 0.71
CA GLU A 150 31.20 20.23 2.02
C GLU A 150 30.93 18.75 2.32
N TYR A 151 31.89 18.06 2.93
CA TYR A 151 31.72 16.65 3.33
C TYR A 151 30.86 16.54 4.59
N CYS A 152 29.71 15.88 4.45
CA CYS A 152 28.74 15.65 5.51
C CYS A 152 28.66 14.16 5.85
N ALA A 153 28.64 13.83 7.14
CA ALA A 153 28.41 12.45 7.58
C ALA A 153 26.95 12.05 7.38
N ILE A 154 26.73 10.85 6.86
CA ILE A 154 25.42 10.27 6.63
C ILE A 154 25.33 8.91 7.35
N GLU A 155 24.19 8.65 7.99
CA GLU A 155 23.84 7.30 8.44
C GLU A 155 23.24 6.56 7.26
N VAL A 156 23.81 5.42 6.87
CA VAL A 156 23.39 4.65 5.69
C VAL A 156 22.95 3.26 6.11
N HIS A 157 21.82 2.84 5.57
CA HIS A 157 21.33 1.47 5.60
C HIS A 157 21.43 0.91 4.19
N GLU A 158 22.37 -0.01 4.00
CA GLU A 158 22.62 -0.67 2.72
C GLU A 158 21.92 -2.02 2.71
N ASP A 159 21.13 -2.31 1.67
CA ASP A 159 20.67 -3.66 1.39
C ASP A 159 21.56 -4.30 0.32
N ARG A 160 22.15 -5.43 0.69
CA ARG A 160 22.90 -6.27 -0.25
C ARG A 160 22.03 -7.46 -0.62
N PRO A 161 21.74 -7.65 -1.92
CA PRO A 161 21.06 -8.86 -2.34
C PRO A 161 21.89 -10.07 -1.89
N VAL A 162 21.28 -10.94 -1.10
CA VAL A 162 21.87 -12.24 -0.76
C VAL A 162 22.01 -12.97 -2.09
N ALA A 163 23.25 -13.19 -2.54
CA ALA A 163 23.59 -13.72 -3.85
C ALA A 163 22.89 -15.07 -4.11
N SER A 164 21.65 -15.00 -4.60
CA SER A 164 20.78 -16.16 -4.80
C SER A 164 20.83 -16.52 -6.27
N GLY A 165 21.99 -17.01 -6.73
CA GLY A 165 22.18 -17.83 -7.95
C GLY A 165 21.57 -17.39 -9.30
N GLY A 166 20.89 -16.25 -9.40
CA GLY A 166 20.10 -15.81 -10.55
C GLY A 166 20.69 -14.57 -11.20
N SER A 167 20.83 -14.62 -12.53
CA SER A 167 21.57 -13.70 -13.40
C SER A 167 20.91 -12.32 -13.63
N GLY A 168 20.32 -11.71 -12.60
CA GLY A 168 19.88 -10.30 -12.66
C GLY A 168 20.72 -9.46 -11.71
N SER A 169 21.62 -8.61 -12.21
CA SER A 169 22.34 -7.65 -11.36
C SER A 169 21.39 -6.53 -10.96
N ALA A 170 20.48 -6.80 -10.03
CA ALA A 170 19.78 -5.74 -9.32
C ALA A 170 20.82 -4.77 -8.75
N GLY A 171 20.65 -3.48 -9.04
CA GLY A 171 21.56 -2.46 -8.53
C GLY A 171 21.50 -2.45 -7.00
N GLN A 172 22.64 -2.31 -6.34
CA GLN A 172 22.69 -2.09 -4.89
C GLN A 172 21.76 -0.94 -4.52
N VAL A 173 20.91 -1.14 -3.50
CA VAL A 173 20.01 -0.12 -2.96
C VAL A 173 20.44 0.24 -1.55
N TRP A 174 20.39 1.54 -1.24
CA TRP A 174 20.67 2.05 0.09
C TRP A 174 19.78 3.25 0.38
N ALA A 175 19.48 3.47 1.65
CA ALA A 175 18.90 4.70 2.12
C ALA A 175 19.84 5.33 3.15
N GLY A 176 19.89 6.65 3.20
CA GLY A 176 20.67 7.33 4.23
C GLY A 176 20.01 8.60 4.72
N ARG A 177 20.35 8.99 5.95
CA ARG A 177 19.85 10.19 6.61
C ARG A 177 20.99 11.06 7.10
N LEU A 178 20.86 12.35 6.86
CA LEU A 178 21.75 13.37 7.38
C LEU A 178 20.97 14.60 7.83
N ARG A 179 21.64 15.51 8.55
CA ARG A 179 21.12 16.83 8.88
C ARG A 179 21.92 17.91 8.16
N VAL A 180 21.22 18.80 7.47
CA VAL A 180 21.81 19.95 6.76
C VAL A 180 21.05 21.20 7.19
N GLY A 181 21.73 22.21 7.74
CA GLY A 181 21.08 23.45 8.17
C GLY A 181 19.95 23.25 9.20
N GLY A 182 20.00 22.20 10.02
CA GLY A 182 18.93 21.85 10.97
C GLY A 182 17.74 21.10 10.37
N GLN A 183 17.78 20.79 9.08
CA GLN A 183 16.77 20.00 8.38
C GLN A 183 17.19 18.53 8.32
N ALA A 184 16.22 17.63 8.46
CA ALA A 184 16.46 16.22 8.12
C ALA A 184 16.39 16.07 6.59
N VAL A 185 17.37 15.36 6.03
CA VAL A 185 17.41 14.97 4.62
C VAL A 185 17.55 13.46 4.56
N THR A 186 16.65 12.81 3.80
CA THR A 186 16.72 11.38 3.51
C THR A 186 17.06 11.20 2.04
N VAL A 187 18.03 10.35 1.75
CA VAL A 187 18.48 10.03 0.39
C VAL A 187 18.28 8.54 0.16
N CYS A 188 17.63 8.16 -0.93
CA CYS A 188 17.59 6.78 -1.40
C CYS A 188 18.41 6.70 -2.69
N GLY A 189 19.33 5.75 -2.79
CA GLY A 189 20.16 5.56 -3.97
C GLY A 189 20.14 4.12 -4.45
N ARG A 190 20.08 3.95 -5.76
CA ARG A 190 20.18 2.67 -6.46
C ARG A 190 21.20 2.74 -7.58
N GLY A 191 22.07 1.72 -7.66
CA GLY A 191 23.08 1.61 -8.71
C GLY A 191 24.25 2.58 -8.57
N LEU A 192 24.32 3.31 -7.45
CA LEU A 192 25.38 4.25 -7.11
C LEU A 192 25.77 4.08 -5.64
N PRO A 193 27.06 4.14 -5.28
CA PRO A 193 27.47 4.18 -3.88
C PRO A 193 27.17 5.56 -3.26
N PRO A 194 26.94 5.65 -1.94
CA PRO A 194 26.62 6.90 -1.25
C PRO A 194 27.61 8.04 -1.53
N GLY A 195 28.92 7.76 -1.49
CA GLY A 195 29.97 8.75 -1.72
C GLY A 195 30.08 9.30 -3.14
N ARG A 196 29.24 8.83 -4.08
CA ARG A 196 29.09 9.42 -5.43
C ARG A 196 27.87 10.32 -5.57
N VAL A 197 27.06 10.46 -4.52
CA VAL A 197 25.94 11.39 -4.50
C VAL A 197 26.43 12.71 -3.92
N GLU A 198 26.32 13.76 -4.73
CA GLU A 198 26.51 15.14 -4.29
C GLU A 198 25.14 15.78 -4.18
N LEU A 199 24.86 16.45 -3.06
CA LEU A 199 23.63 17.20 -2.87
C LEU A 199 23.89 18.70 -3.03
N GLY A 200 22.89 19.42 -3.52
CA GLY A 200 22.91 20.87 -3.57
C GLY A 200 21.53 21.46 -3.39
N GLY A 201 21.49 22.72 -2.94
CA GLY A 201 20.24 23.47 -2.82
C GLY A 201 19.56 23.68 -4.17
N ILE A 202 18.24 23.43 -4.24
CA ILE A 202 17.41 23.69 -5.42
C ILE A 202 16.94 25.14 -5.36
N GLY A 203 17.47 25.96 -6.27
CA GLY A 203 17.04 27.35 -6.43
C GLY A 203 15.83 27.55 -7.35
N ASP A 204 15.56 26.59 -8.25
CA ASP A 204 14.46 26.62 -9.21
C ASP A 204 13.89 25.21 -9.39
N PHE A 205 12.57 25.06 -9.26
CA PHE A 205 11.86 23.79 -9.37
C PHE A 205 11.34 23.49 -10.79
N GLU A 206 11.47 24.41 -11.75
CA GLU A 206 10.82 24.25 -13.06
C GLU A 206 11.27 23.00 -13.83
N CYS A 207 12.54 22.57 -13.70
CA CYS A 207 12.99 21.29 -14.29
C CYS A 207 12.30 20.08 -13.65
N TYR A 208 12.23 20.05 -12.31
CA TYR A 208 11.58 18.97 -11.56
C TYR A 208 10.06 18.93 -11.80
N LEU A 209 9.40 20.07 -11.91
CA LEU A 209 7.98 20.17 -12.23
C LEU A 209 7.68 19.61 -13.62
N ARG A 210 8.48 19.99 -14.63
CA ARG A 210 8.35 19.46 -15.98
C ARG A 210 8.58 17.95 -16.03
N GLY A 211 9.63 17.48 -15.37
CA GLY A 211 9.94 16.06 -15.29
C GLY A 211 8.88 15.26 -14.54
N ARG A 212 8.21 15.84 -13.54
CA ARG A 212 7.03 15.22 -12.91
C ARG A 212 5.90 15.03 -13.92
N THR A 213 5.61 16.04 -14.72
CA THR A 213 4.58 15.95 -15.76
C THR A 213 4.94 14.87 -16.79
N GLU A 214 6.20 14.76 -17.21
CA GLU A 214 6.70 13.70 -18.08
C GLU A 214 6.57 12.30 -17.44
N LEU A 215 7.04 12.15 -16.19
CA LEU A 215 6.91 10.92 -15.41
C LEU A 215 5.46 10.45 -15.32
N LEU A 216 4.54 11.35 -15.01
CA LEU A 216 3.11 11.03 -14.88
C LEU A 216 2.47 10.66 -16.22
N ARG A 217 2.91 11.27 -17.33
CA ARG A 217 2.48 10.85 -18.68
C ARG A 217 2.99 9.46 -19.03
N ASP A 218 4.24 9.14 -18.69
CA ASP A 218 4.81 7.81 -18.90
C ASP A 218 4.08 6.75 -18.08
N LEU A 219 3.83 7.02 -16.79
CA LEU A 219 3.05 6.15 -15.91
C LEU A 219 1.61 5.96 -16.43
N ALA A 220 0.95 7.04 -16.86
CA ALA A 220 -0.38 6.95 -17.45
C ALA A 220 -0.39 6.14 -18.75
N SER A 221 0.62 6.29 -19.60
CA SER A 221 0.77 5.54 -20.84
C SER A 221 1.01 4.04 -20.58
N ARG A 222 1.80 3.71 -19.54
CA ARG A 222 1.98 2.32 -19.08
C ARG A 222 0.65 1.74 -18.61
N ARG A 223 -0.09 2.48 -17.77
CA ARG A 223 -1.39 2.05 -17.24
C ARG A 223 -2.46 1.92 -18.31
N ALA A 224 -2.44 2.75 -19.35
CA ALA A 224 -3.41 2.66 -20.45
C ALA A 224 -3.28 1.35 -21.27
N ARG A 225 -2.12 0.68 -21.22
CA ARG A 225 -1.91 -0.63 -21.86
C ARG A 225 -2.49 -1.80 -21.06
N TYR A 226 -2.93 -1.54 -19.83
CA TYR A 226 -3.44 -2.56 -18.94
C TYR A 226 -4.95 -2.73 -19.14
N VAL A 227 -5.38 -3.98 -19.37
CA VAL A 227 -6.80 -4.33 -19.47
C VAL A 227 -7.37 -4.52 -18.06
N PRO A 228 -8.46 -3.83 -17.68
CA PRO A 228 -9.14 -4.03 -16.40
C PRO A 228 -9.52 -5.50 -16.19
N VAL A 229 -9.39 -6.00 -14.97
CA VAL A 229 -9.60 -7.43 -14.67
C VAL A 229 -11.03 -7.88 -15.03
N GLU A 230 -12.00 -6.98 -14.88
CA GLU A 230 -13.40 -7.21 -15.23
C GLU A 230 -13.63 -7.47 -16.72
N GLU A 231 -12.72 -6.98 -17.57
CA GLU A 231 -12.77 -7.12 -19.03
C GLU A 231 -11.90 -8.29 -19.52
N ARG A 232 -11.10 -8.91 -18.63
CA ARG A 232 -10.26 -10.06 -18.97
C ARG A 232 -11.08 -11.34 -19.08
N GLU A 233 -10.63 -12.21 -19.99
CA GLU A 233 -11.01 -13.62 -19.98
C GLU A 233 -10.27 -14.32 -18.84
N LEU A 234 -11.01 -14.71 -17.81
CA LEU A 234 -10.46 -15.43 -16.66
C LEU A 234 -10.79 -16.92 -16.80
N PRO A 235 -9.92 -17.83 -16.30
CA PRO A 235 -10.21 -19.26 -16.29
C PRO A 235 -11.57 -19.55 -15.61
N PRO A 236 -12.35 -20.50 -16.13
CA PRO A 236 -13.62 -20.84 -15.51
C PRO A 236 -13.37 -21.44 -14.12
N ALA A 237 -14.00 -20.85 -13.10
CA ALA A 237 -14.06 -21.47 -11.78
C ALA A 237 -14.93 -22.74 -11.81
N VAL A 238 -14.63 -23.67 -10.91
CA VAL A 238 -15.45 -24.86 -10.65
C VAL A 238 -15.91 -24.79 -9.19
N GLY A 239 -17.16 -25.20 -8.93
CA GLY A 239 -17.66 -25.34 -7.56
C GLY A 239 -17.57 -24.07 -6.72
N LEU A 240 -17.01 -24.19 -5.53
CA LEU A 240 -16.85 -23.12 -4.53
C LEU A 240 -15.38 -22.70 -4.36
N GLU A 241 -14.49 -23.19 -5.23
CA GLU A 241 -13.04 -23.06 -5.13
C GLU A 241 -12.60 -21.59 -5.21
N ALA A 242 -13.22 -20.80 -6.08
CA ALA A 242 -12.93 -19.37 -6.21
C ALA A 242 -13.16 -18.60 -4.90
N HIS A 243 -14.27 -18.88 -4.20
CA HIS A 243 -14.57 -18.26 -2.90
C HIS A 243 -13.53 -18.67 -1.84
N ARG A 244 -13.16 -19.95 -1.78
CA ARG A 244 -12.16 -20.46 -0.82
C ARG A 244 -10.79 -19.83 -1.03
N GLU A 245 -10.33 -19.78 -2.29
CA GLU A 245 -9.02 -19.20 -2.62
C GLU A 245 -8.97 -17.71 -2.27
N LEU A 246 -10.05 -16.97 -2.56
CA LEU A 246 -10.16 -15.57 -2.19
C LEU A 246 -10.09 -15.37 -0.67
N ILE A 247 -10.83 -16.17 0.10
CA ILE A 247 -10.82 -16.10 1.56
C ILE A 247 -9.44 -16.42 2.11
N ALA A 248 -8.82 -17.53 1.65
CA ALA A 248 -7.50 -17.94 2.10
C ALA A 248 -6.46 -16.85 1.84
N GLN A 249 -6.49 -16.21 0.66
CA GLN A 249 -5.63 -15.08 0.36
C GLN A 249 -5.91 -13.89 1.27
N SER A 250 -7.17 -13.50 1.44
CA SER A 250 -7.52 -12.31 2.22
C SER A 250 -7.12 -12.44 3.69
N ILE A 251 -7.28 -13.63 4.27
CA ILE A 251 -6.81 -13.94 5.63
C ILE A 251 -5.28 -13.86 5.70
N ALA A 252 -4.56 -14.39 4.71
CA ALA A 252 -3.10 -14.32 4.67
C ALA A 252 -2.60 -12.87 4.55
N GLU A 253 -3.25 -12.04 3.74
CA GLU A 253 -2.95 -10.62 3.59
C GLU A 253 -3.17 -9.85 4.90
N ALA A 254 -4.32 -10.04 5.55
CA ALA A 254 -4.64 -9.42 6.82
C ALA A 254 -3.63 -9.81 7.91
N ALA A 255 -3.30 -11.10 8.02
CA ALA A 255 -2.32 -11.61 8.96
C ALA A 255 -0.92 -11.03 8.72
N ALA A 256 -0.51 -10.89 7.45
CA ALA A 256 0.78 -10.29 7.09
C ALA A 256 0.87 -8.81 7.50
N ILE A 257 -0.19 -8.04 7.25
CA ILE A 257 -0.29 -6.63 7.66
C ILE A 257 -0.23 -6.51 9.18
N GLU A 258 -1.02 -7.31 9.90
CA GLU A 258 -1.05 -7.28 11.37
C GLU A 258 0.29 -7.65 12.00
N ALA A 259 0.99 -8.63 11.43
CA ALA A 259 2.33 -9.00 11.88
C ALA A 259 3.29 -7.81 11.79
N GLN A 260 3.22 -7.00 10.73
CA GLN A 260 4.04 -5.81 10.56
C GLN A 260 3.69 -4.71 11.56
N VAL A 261 2.39 -4.43 11.73
CA VAL A 261 1.92 -3.45 12.72
C VAL A 261 2.37 -3.83 14.13
N ARG A 262 2.33 -5.12 14.47
CA ARG A 262 2.74 -5.64 15.78
C ARG A 262 4.22 -5.38 16.08
N VAL A 263 5.08 -5.43 15.06
CA VAL A 263 6.51 -5.12 15.19
C VAL A 263 6.85 -3.65 14.92
N GLY A 264 5.83 -2.78 14.81
CA GLY A 264 6.01 -1.34 14.61
C GLY A 264 6.48 -0.94 13.22
N ARG A 265 6.34 -1.82 12.22
CA ARG A 265 6.68 -1.54 10.82
C ARG A 265 5.53 -0.88 10.09
N THR A 266 5.86 -0.17 9.02
CA THR A 266 4.89 0.39 8.09
C THR A 266 4.08 -0.74 7.45
N PRO A 267 2.74 -0.78 7.58
CA PRO A 267 1.92 -1.84 7.02
C PRO A 267 1.94 -1.83 5.49
N ARG A 268 2.42 -2.94 4.91
CA ARG A 268 2.51 -3.17 3.47
C ARG A 268 2.16 -4.62 3.14
N LEU A 269 1.55 -4.86 1.98
CA LEU A 269 1.34 -6.23 1.51
C LEU A 269 2.69 -6.84 1.08
N PRO A 270 2.96 -8.13 1.33
CA PRO A 270 4.08 -8.84 0.72
C PRO A 270 4.00 -8.80 -0.82
N ARG A 271 5.13 -8.71 -1.53
CA ARG A 271 5.13 -8.53 -3.00
C ARG A 271 4.44 -9.69 -3.71
N GLY A 272 4.67 -10.92 -3.25
CA GLY A 272 3.98 -12.11 -3.77
C GLY A 272 2.46 -12.14 -3.56
N LEU A 273 1.92 -11.28 -2.70
CA LEU A 273 0.47 -11.07 -2.52
C LEU A 273 -0.04 -9.79 -3.22
N ARG A 274 0.86 -8.97 -3.79
CA ARG A 274 0.51 -7.77 -4.55
C ARG A 274 0.27 -8.09 -6.03
N GLY A 275 -0.34 -7.13 -6.72
CA GLY A 275 -0.62 -7.19 -8.15
C GLY A 275 -2.02 -7.73 -8.43
N ASP A 276 -2.19 -8.22 -9.65
CA ASP A 276 -3.52 -8.54 -10.18
C ASP A 276 -4.12 -9.79 -9.57
N VAL A 277 -3.33 -10.66 -8.95
CA VAL A 277 -3.78 -11.96 -8.43
C VAL A 277 -4.95 -11.79 -7.45
N CYS A 278 -4.90 -10.78 -6.58
CA CYS A 278 -5.99 -10.48 -5.65
C CYS A 278 -7.25 -10.01 -6.41
N ALA A 279 -7.09 -9.11 -7.38
CA ALA A 279 -8.18 -8.62 -8.22
C ALA A 279 -8.79 -9.73 -9.10
N GLU A 280 -7.97 -10.62 -9.65
CA GLU A 280 -8.39 -11.76 -10.48
C GLU A 280 -9.14 -12.79 -9.66
N ARG A 281 -8.68 -13.13 -8.45
CA ARG A 281 -9.40 -14.03 -7.54
C ARG A 281 -10.71 -13.40 -7.06
N TRP A 282 -10.70 -12.11 -6.76
CA TRP A 282 -11.92 -11.37 -6.44
C TRP A 282 -12.94 -11.44 -7.59
N GLU A 283 -12.53 -11.06 -8.80
CA GLU A 283 -13.40 -11.07 -9.99
C GLU A 283 -13.89 -12.49 -10.31
N THR A 284 -13.03 -13.50 -10.16
CA THR A 284 -13.40 -14.90 -10.36
C THR A 284 -14.46 -15.33 -9.35
N ALA A 285 -14.32 -14.96 -8.08
CA ALA A 285 -15.32 -15.25 -7.04
C ALA A 285 -16.65 -14.52 -7.31
N VAL A 286 -16.61 -13.25 -7.75
CA VAL A 286 -17.81 -12.48 -8.13
C VAL A 286 -18.54 -13.11 -9.32
N ARG A 287 -17.83 -13.43 -10.41
CA ARG A 287 -18.42 -14.12 -11.57
C ARG A 287 -18.99 -15.48 -11.17
N GLN A 288 -18.31 -16.17 -10.27
CA GLN A 288 -18.78 -17.46 -9.78
C GLN A 288 -20.03 -17.34 -8.90
N GLN A 289 -20.09 -16.32 -8.05
CA GLN A 289 -21.26 -15.98 -7.25
C GLN A 289 -22.46 -15.66 -8.15
N MET A 290 -22.28 -14.80 -9.17
CA MET A 290 -23.33 -14.50 -10.16
C MET A 290 -23.88 -15.78 -10.81
N ARG A 291 -22.98 -16.71 -11.18
CA ARG A 291 -23.36 -17.97 -11.84
C ARG A 291 -24.12 -18.92 -10.91
N LEU A 292 -23.69 -19.05 -9.66
CA LEU A 292 -24.27 -20.02 -8.71
C LEU A 292 -25.55 -19.52 -8.05
N ALA A 293 -25.59 -18.24 -7.68
CA ALA A 293 -26.71 -17.63 -6.96
C ALA A 293 -27.72 -16.94 -7.88
N THR A 294 -27.43 -16.82 -9.19
CA THR A 294 -28.24 -16.04 -10.16
C THR A 294 -28.37 -14.57 -9.75
N GLU A 295 -27.33 -14.03 -9.12
CA GLU A 295 -27.27 -12.64 -8.65
C GLU A 295 -26.79 -11.69 -9.76
N THR A 296 -27.20 -10.43 -9.67
CA THR A 296 -26.56 -9.37 -10.43
C THR A 296 -25.11 -9.20 -9.97
N ARG A 297 -24.29 -8.52 -10.79
CA ARG A 297 -22.89 -8.24 -10.43
C ARG A 297 -22.77 -7.46 -9.12
N GLU A 298 -23.65 -6.49 -8.90
CA GLU A 298 -23.65 -5.65 -7.71
C GLU A 298 -23.97 -6.47 -6.45
N GLU A 299 -25.02 -7.29 -6.50
CA GLU A 299 -25.40 -8.21 -5.43
C GLU A 299 -24.28 -9.21 -5.14
N ALA A 300 -23.71 -9.82 -6.19
CA ALA A 300 -22.62 -10.78 -6.07
C ALA A 300 -21.37 -10.15 -5.44
N ALA A 301 -21.01 -8.93 -5.85
CA ALA A 301 -19.89 -8.20 -5.26
C ALA A 301 -20.15 -7.84 -3.79
N ALA A 302 -21.37 -7.43 -3.44
CA ALA A 302 -21.76 -7.15 -2.06
C ALA A 302 -21.72 -8.43 -1.18
N ALA A 303 -22.22 -9.55 -1.69
CA ALA A 303 -22.19 -10.85 -1.02
C ALA A 303 -20.76 -11.33 -0.76
N VAL A 304 -19.90 -11.30 -1.79
CA VAL A 304 -18.47 -11.66 -1.66
C VAL A 304 -17.75 -10.71 -0.69
N THR A 305 -18.05 -9.40 -0.74
CA THR A 305 -17.51 -8.41 0.21
C THR A 305 -17.90 -8.73 1.65
N SER A 306 -19.17 -9.00 1.90
CA SER A 306 -19.66 -9.36 3.23
C SER A 306 -18.98 -10.62 3.74
N MET A 307 -18.88 -11.66 2.92
CA MET A 307 -18.21 -12.93 3.22
C MET A 307 -16.73 -12.77 3.59
N VAL A 308 -15.97 -12.03 2.79
CA VAL A 308 -14.54 -11.78 3.06
C VAL A 308 -14.37 -11.01 4.37
N ASN A 309 -15.19 -9.98 4.61
CA ASN A 309 -15.16 -9.22 5.86
C ASN A 309 -15.55 -10.06 7.07
N HIS A 310 -16.53 -10.96 6.93
CA HIS A 310 -16.96 -11.88 7.98
C HIS A 310 -15.78 -12.72 8.47
N LEU A 311 -15.08 -13.36 7.53
CA LEU A 311 -14.00 -14.29 7.84
C LEU A 311 -12.72 -13.59 8.27
N ASN A 312 -12.41 -12.41 7.71
CA ASN A 312 -11.30 -11.59 8.21
C ASN A 312 -11.59 -11.10 9.63
N ARG A 313 -12.81 -10.66 9.93
CA ARG A 313 -13.16 -10.26 11.30
C ARG A 313 -13.06 -11.45 12.25
N LEU A 314 -13.47 -12.65 11.81
CA LEU A 314 -13.39 -13.86 12.64
C LEU A 314 -11.94 -14.28 12.88
N SER A 315 -11.06 -14.17 11.89
CA SER A 315 -9.63 -14.49 12.02
C SER A 315 -8.93 -13.58 13.02
N GLN A 316 -9.36 -12.32 13.11
CA GLN A 316 -8.83 -11.34 14.06
C GLN A 316 -9.24 -11.61 15.50
N GLN A 317 -10.43 -12.16 15.71
CA GLN A 317 -11.01 -12.38 17.02
C GLN A 317 -10.78 -13.79 17.57
N THR A 318 -10.34 -14.73 16.72
CA THR A 318 -10.18 -16.14 17.09
C THR A 318 -8.86 -16.70 16.60
N HIS A 319 -8.22 -17.56 17.41
CA HIS A 319 -6.97 -18.21 17.05
C HIS A 319 -7.19 -19.52 16.27
N TRP A 320 -8.42 -20.05 16.26
CA TRP A 320 -8.71 -21.35 15.68
C TRP A 320 -9.10 -21.27 14.20
N LEU A 321 -9.45 -20.11 13.65
CA LEU A 321 -9.89 -20.04 12.25
C LEU A 321 -8.80 -20.41 11.23
N VAL A 322 -7.53 -20.16 11.56
CA VAL A 322 -6.42 -20.32 10.61
C VAL A 322 -5.68 -21.62 10.87
N GLY A 323 -5.56 -22.47 9.84
CA GLY A 323 -4.73 -23.69 9.87
C GLY A 323 -5.28 -24.82 10.75
N THR A 324 -6.59 -24.82 11.03
CA THR A 324 -7.25 -25.90 11.79
C THR A 324 -8.41 -26.51 11.01
N PRO A 325 -8.80 -27.77 11.29
CA PRO A 325 -9.98 -28.39 10.70
C PRO A 325 -11.28 -27.64 10.99
N GLU A 326 -11.41 -27.06 12.19
CA GLU A 326 -12.57 -26.24 12.55
C GLU A 326 -12.63 -24.96 11.72
N GLY A 327 -11.47 -24.36 11.44
CA GLY A 327 -11.35 -23.20 10.58
C GLY A 327 -11.79 -23.49 9.14
N GLU A 328 -11.29 -24.58 8.56
CA GLU A 328 -11.71 -25.04 7.23
C GLU A 328 -13.21 -25.29 7.16
N ALA A 329 -13.78 -25.93 8.19
CA ALA A 329 -15.22 -26.15 8.27
C ALA A 329 -16.03 -24.84 8.39
N ALA A 330 -15.53 -23.84 9.12
CA ALA A 330 -16.20 -22.54 9.24
C ALA A 330 -16.22 -21.80 7.90
N VAL A 331 -15.11 -21.83 7.15
CA VAL A 331 -15.01 -21.30 5.78
C VAL A 331 -16.04 -21.99 4.87
N GLU A 332 -16.15 -23.32 4.92
CA GLU A 332 -17.15 -24.06 4.15
C GLU A 332 -18.59 -23.63 4.46
N GLU A 333 -18.95 -23.49 5.73
CA GLU A 333 -20.30 -23.11 6.14
C GLU A 333 -20.63 -21.67 5.70
N VAL A 334 -19.68 -20.74 5.81
CA VAL A 334 -19.88 -19.36 5.35
C VAL A 334 -20.04 -19.32 3.84
N VAL A 335 -19.17 -19.98 3.07
CA VAL A 335 -19.26 -19.98 1.61
C VAL A 335 -20.58 -20.60 1.15
N ARG A 336 -21.03 -21.72 1.74
CA ARG A 336 -22.32 -22.33 1.41
C ARG A 336 -23.50 -21.44 1.74
N TYR A 337 -23.45 -20.76 2.89
CA TYR A 337 -24.48 -19.81 3.27
C TYR A 337 -24.56 -18.64 2.30
N THR A 338 -23.41 -18.03 1.94
CA THR A 338 -23.34 -16.91 1.01
C THR A 338 -23.82 -17.29 -0.40
N VAL A 339 -23.50 -18.48 -0.89
CA VAL A 339 -23.84 -18.88 -2.27
C VAL A 339 -25.27 -19.40 -2.39
N PHE A 340 -25.75 -20.17 -1.41
CA PHE A 340 -26.99 -20.93 -1.54
C PHE A 340 -28.07 -20.52 -0.54
N ALA A 341 -27.80 -19.57 0.36
CA ALA A 341 -28.66 -19.25 1.50
C ALA A 341 -29.11 -20.52 2.27
N SER A 342 -28.22 -21.52 2.32
CA SER A 342 -28.54 -22.84 2.86
C SER A 342 -28.71 -22.85 4.37
N GLU A 343 -29.49 -23.79 4.88
CA GLU A 343 -29.50 -24.11 6.31
C GLU A 343 -28.19 -24.79 6.69
N VAL A 344 -27.26 -23.96 7.16
CA VAL A 344 -25.94 -24.35 7.67
C VAL A 344 -25.98 -24.50 9.19
N ALA A 345 -25.13 -25.36 9.76
CA ALA A 345 -25.08 -25.50 11.22
C ALA A 345 -24.66 -24.18 11.89
N SER A 346 -23.91 -23.32 11.16
CA SER A 346 -23.50 -22.00 11.64
C SER A 346 -24.58 -20.92 11.49
N LEU A 347 -25.82 -21.24 11.14
CA LEU A 347 -26.87 -20.27 10.81
C LEU A 347 -27.05 -19.15 11.86
N PRO A 348 -27.00 -19.43 13.19
CA PRO A 348 -27.04 -18.36 14.19
C PRO A 348 -25.91 -17.33 14.03
N ALA A 349 -24.70 -17.80 13.71
CA ALA A 349 -23.55 -16.92 13.49
C ALA A 349 -23.69 -16.12 12.19
N GLN A 350 -24.24 -16.73 11.13
CA GLN A 350 -24.50 -16.04 9.86
C GLN A 350 -25.49 -14.88 10.04
N ARG A 351 -26.60 -15.12 10.75
CA ARG A 351 -27.61 -14.08 11.02
C ARG A 351 -27.07 -12.95 11.89
N ALA A 352 -26.27 -13.28 12.90
CA ALA A 352 -25.61 -12.29 13.74
C ALA A 352 -24.62 -11.43 12.93
N TRP A 353 -23.89 -12.02 11.98
CA TRP A 353 -23.03 -11.29 11.07
C TRP A 353 -23.82 -10.33 10.16
N GLU A 354 -24.93 -10.79 9.56
CA GLU A 354 -25.75 -9.92 8.73
C GLU A 354 -26.31 -8.72 9.49
N GLN A 355 -26.68 -8.91 10.77
CA GLN A 355 -27.10 -7.82 11.63
C GLN A 355 -25.95 -6.82 11.84
N LEU A 356 -24.77 -7.31 12.21
CA LEU A 356 -23.57 -6.48 12.38
C LEU A 356 -23.20 -5.72 11.09
N TRP A 357 -23.38 -6.36 9.94
CA TRP A 357 -23.07 -5.78 8.63
C TRP A 357 -24.05 -4.68 8.23
N ARG A 358 -25.35 -4.87 8.49
CA ARG A 358 -26.42 -3.89 8.20
C ARG A 358 -26.35 -2.68 9.12
N GLU A 359 -25.97 -2.87 10.38
CA GLU A 359 -25.96 -1.83 11.43
C GLU A 359 -24.65 -1.01 11.46
N ARG A 360 -23.80 -1.10 10.44
CA ARG A 360 -22.54 -0.32 10.35
C ARG A 360 -22.84 1.18 10.53
N PRO A 361 -22.42 1.82 11.64
CA PRO A 361 -22.83 3.19 11.92
C PRO A 361 -22.20 4.17 10.93
N GLY A 362 -23.02 4.95 10.22
CA GLY A 362 -22.57 6.13 9.46
C GLY A 362 -22.23 7.36 10.34
N GLY A 363 -22.22 7.22 11.67
CA GLY A 363 -21.96 8.31 12.61
C GLY A 363 -21.92 7.83 14.06
N GLY A 364 -20.79 8.07 14.73
CA GLY A 364 -20.49 7.54 16.07
C GLY A 364 -21.06 8.36 17.22
N GLY A 365 -22.22 7.94 17.74
CA GLY A 365 -22.66 8.28 19.10
C GLY A 365 -22.27 7.17 20.09
N GLU A 366 -22.06 7.50 21.37
CA GLU A 366 -21.67 6.54 22.42
C GLU A 366 -22.59 5.30 22.50
N GLY A 367 -23.91 5.48 22.32
CA GLY A 367 -24.88 4.37 22.30
C GLY A 367 -24.71 3.39 21.13
N ALA A 368 -24.24 3.88 19.97
CA ALA A 368 -24.01 3.03 18.80
C ALA A 368 -22.81 2.09 19.01
N TRP A 369 -21.83 2.50 19.81
CA TRP A 369 -20.67 1.66 20.14
C TRP A 369 -21.02 0.50 21.07
N GLU A 370 -21.91 0.71 22.04
CA GLU A 370 -22.34 -0.36 22.97
C GLU A 370 -23.19 -1.41 22.27
N GLU A 371 -24.14 -0.97 21.43
CA GLU A 371 -24.97 -1.85 20.61
C GLU A 371 -24.11 -2.70 19.66
N GLN A 372 -23.16 -2.07 18.97
CA GLN A 372 -22.23 -2.79 18.09
C GLN A 372 -21.40 -3.85 18.84
N ARG A 373 -20.93 -3.54 20.06
CA ARG A 373 -20.19 -4.51 20.88
C ARG A 373 -21.06 -5.69 21.31
N LEU A 374 -22.34 -5.47 21.61
CA LEU A 374 -23.28 -6.54 21.95
C LEU A 374 -23.53 -7.47 20.75
N VAL A 375 -23.79 -6.90 19.57
CA VAL A 375 -23.99 -7.68 18.34
C VAL A 375 -22.71 -8.47 17.98
N GLU A 376 -21.54 -7.87 18.13
CA GLU A 376 -20.26 -8.56 17.94
C GLU A 376 -20.07 -9.72 18.94
N GLN A 377 -20.42 -9.54 20.21
CA GLN A 377 -20.36 -10.62 21.21
C GLN A 377 -21.33 -11.76 20.90
N LEU A 378 -22.54 -11.46 20.42
CA LEU A 378 -23.51 -12.47 19.99
C LEU A 378 -22.98 -13.28 18.81
N TRP A 379 -22.40 -12.60 17.82
CA TRP A 379 -21.78 -13.22 16.66
C TRP A 379 -20.61 -14.15 17.04
N LEU A 380 -19.69 -13.71 17.91
CA LEU A 380 -18.59 -14.56 18.40
C LEU A 380 -19.09 -15.74 19.23
N SER A 381 -20.08 -15.51 20.10
CA SER A 381 -20.67 -16.57 20.93
C SER A 381 -21.34 -17.65 20.08
N ALA A 382 -22.00 -17.27 18.98
CA ALA A 382 -22.62 -18.20 18.05
C ALA A 382 -21.58 -19.09 17.35
N TRP A 383 -20.42 -18.54 16.98
CA TRP A 383 -19.32 -19.33 16.43
C TRP A 383 -18.71 -20.30 17.44
N GLU A 384 -18.50 -19.89 18.69
CA GLU A 384 -17.99 -20.79 19.72
C GLU A 384 -18.98 -21.92 20.07
N GLN A 385 -20.30 -21.64 20.07
CA GLN A 385 -21.33 -22.67 20.23
C GLN A 385 -21.33 -23.66 19.06
N TRP A 386 -21.26 -23.17 17.82
CA TRP A 386 -21.13 -24.00 16.63
C TRP A 386 -19.90 -24.91 16.71
N ARG A 387 -18.75 -24.37 17.13
CA ARG A 387 -17.50 -25.12 17.31
C ARG A 387 -17.63 -26.20 18.38
N ALA A 388 -18.20 -25.85 19.54
CA ALA A 388 -18.41 -26.77 20.65
C ALA A 388 -19.37 -27.91 20.32
N GLY A 389 -20.34 -27.69 19.42
CA GLY A 389 -21.27 -28.73 18.96
C GLY A 389 -20.68 -29.73 17.97
N ARG A 390 -19.44 -29.53 17.49
CA ARG A 390 -18.76 -30.41 16.51
C ARG A 390 -17.65 -31.28 17.10
N GLY A 391 -17.15 -30.92 18.28
CA GLY A 391 -16.20 -31.75 19.05
C GLY A 391 -16.94 -32.78 19.88
#